data_AF-F4JG14-F1
#
_entry.id   AF-F4JG14-F1
#
_cell.length_a   1.000
_cell.length_b   1.000
_cell.length_c   1.000
_cell.angle_alpha   90.00
_cell.angle_beta   90.00
_cell.angle_gamma   90.00
#
_symmetry.space_group_name_H-M   'P 1'
#
loop_
_entity.id
_entity.type
_entity.pdbx_description
1 polymer ?
#
loop_
_entity_poly.entity_id
_entity_poly.type
_entity_poly.pdbx_seq_one_letter_code
_entity_poly.pdbx_strand_id
1 'polypeptide(L)'
;MLQCVADMNLSDSNGRVGVPKQLVIKKDASSIPEAVNNAGLRLPLVAKPLVADGSAKSHELSLAYDQHSLLKLEPPLVLQEFVNHGGVLFKVYIVGEAIRVVRRFSLPDVSRRELPKSAGVFRFPRVSCAAASADDADLDPSIAELPPRPLLERLAKELRRGLGLRLFNLDIIREHGTRDRFYVIDINYFPGYGKMPEYEHVFTDFLLSVVQSQCKKRALADQY
;
A
#
# COMPACT_ATOMS: atom_id res chain seq x y z
N MET A 1 2.00 8.97 6.31
CA MET A 1 2.08 7.61 6.90
C MET A 1 3.21 6.79 6.29
N LEU A 2 3.32 6.69 4.96
CA LEU A 2 4.40 5.91 4.31
C LEU A 2 5.83 6.32 4.72
N GLN A 3 6.08 7.60 5.04
CA GLN A 3 7.38 8.03 5.56
C GLN A 3 7.80 7.25 6.81
N CYS A 4 6.84 6.92 7.69
CA CYS A 4 7.12 6.11 8.88
C CYS A 4 7.68 4.73 8.51
N VAL A 5 7.20 4.11 7.42
CA VAL A 5 7.78 2.85 6.90
C VAL A 5 9.17 3.09 6.29
N ALA A 6 9.35 4.18 5.53
CA ALA A 6 10.63 4.49 4.89
C ALA A 6 11.75 4.74 5.92
N ASP A 7 11.41 5.31 7.08
CA ASP A 7 12.34 5.53 8.18
C ASP A 7 12.64 4.24 8.96
N MET A 8 11.86 3.17 8.75
CA MET A 8 12.13 1.86 9.34
C MET A 8 13.12 1.08 8.48
N ASN A 9 14.22 0.62 9.09
CA ASN A 9 15.13 -0.33 8.44
C ASN A 9 14.69 -1.77 8.74
N LEU A 10 13.55 -2.19 8.18
CA LEU A 10 13.02 -3.56 8.35
C LEU A 10 13.63 -4.49 7.30
N SER A 11 14.77 -5.07 7.64
CA SER A 11 15.43 -6.14 6.89
C SER A 11 15.90 -7.22 7.86
N ASP A 12 15.41 -8.45 7.69
CA ASP A 12 15.87 -9.62 8.42
C ASP A 12 15.71 -10.92 7.60
N SER A 13 15.85 -12.09 8.23
CA SER A 13 15.71 -13.39 7.56
C SER A 13 14.32 -13.65 6.99
N ASN A 14 13.29 -12.91 7.39
CA ASN A 14 11.94 -12.98 6.84
C ASN A 14 11.74 -12.04 5.65
N GLY A 15 12.75 -11.25 5.30
CA GLY A 15 12.74 -10.35 4.15
C GLY A 15 12.91 -8.88 4.51
N ARG A 16 12.74 -8.04 3.48
CA ARG A 16 12.93 -6.60 3.54
C ARG A 16 11.67 -5.87 3.14
N VAL A 17 11.27 -4.89 3.94
CA VAL A 17 10.14 -3.99 3.66
C VAL A 17 10.66 -2.60 3.35
N GLY A 18 10.14 -1.99 2.29
CA GLY A 18 10.40 -0.60 1.97
C GLY A 18 9.18 0.12 1.42
N VAL A 19 9.40 1.31 0.88
CA VAL A 19 8.41 2.09 0.12
C VAL A 19 9.05 2.45 -1.21
N PRO A 20 8.33 2.33 -2.35
CA PRO A 20 8.87 2.79 -3.63
C PRO A 20 9.11 4.30 -3.58
N LYS A 21 10.12 4.80 -4.28
CA LYS A 21 10.39 6.24 -4.26
C LYS A 21 9.15 7.00 -4.75
N GLN A 22 8.89 8.13 -4.11
CA GLN A 22 7.73 8.94 -4.41
C GLN A 22 8.03 10.44 -4.32
N LEU A 23 7.26 11.21 -5.06
CA LEU A 23 7.36 12.66 -5.16
C LEU A 23 5.95 13.27 -5.18
N VAL A 24 5.75 14.32 -4.39
CA VAL A 24 4.48 15.07 -4.36
C VAL A 24 4.59 16.28 -5.29
N ILE A 25 3.69 16.38 -6.27
CA ILE A 25 3.58 17.54 -7.15
C ILE A 25 2.29 18.29 -6.78
N LYS A 26 2.42 19.57 -6.40
CA LYS A 26 1.28 20.34 -5.88
C LYS A 26 0.57 21.23 -6.89
N LYS A 27 1.26 21.80 -7.88
CA LYS A 27 0.70 22.86 -8.71
C LYS A 27 1.12 22.79 -10.18
N ASP A 28 2.41 22.94 -10.46
CA ASP A 28 2.86 23.14 -11.83
C ASP A 28 3.05 21.80 -12.58
N ALA A 29 2.20 21.57 -13.58
CA ALA A 29 2.26 20.38 -14.42
C ALA A 29 3.49 20.38 -15.36
N SER A 30 3.96 21.56 -15.77
CA SER A 30 5.03 21.69 -16.75
C SER A 30 6.41 21.31 -16.19
N SER A 31 6.61 21.48 -14.87
CA SER A 31 7.84 21.09 -14.17
C SER A 31 7.88 19.62 -13.73
N ILE A 32 6.82 18.83 -13.96
CA ILE A 32 6.79 17.41 -13.55
C ILE A 32 8.00 16.62 -14.09
N PRO A 33 8.36 16.68 -15.38
CA PRO A 33 9.49 15.92 -15.91
C PRO A 33 10.82 16.27 -15.22
N GLU A 34 11.07 17.57 -15.03
CA GLU A 34 12.29 18.05 -14.37
C GLU A 34 12.33 17.63 -12.89
N ALA A 35 11.20 17.79 -12.18
CA ALA A 35 11.09 17.38 -10.79
C ALA A 35 11.31 15.88 -10.60
N VAL A 36 10.79 15.04 -11.51
CA VAL A 36 11.01 13.58 -11.53
C VAL A 36 12.48 13.24 -11.73
N ASN A 37 13.15 13.91 -12.67
CA ASN A 37 14.58 13.70 -12.94
C ASN A 37 15.44 14.14 -11.75
N ASN A 38 15.17 15.31 -11.18
CA ASN A 38 15.89 15.86 -10.03
C ASN A 38 15.72 14.98 -8.77
N ALA A 39 14.54 14.38 -8.60
CA ALA A 39 14.27 13.43 -7.52
C ALA A 39 14.82 12.01 -7.81
N GLY A 40 15.32 11.74 -9.02
CA GLY A 40 15.89 10.45 -9.41
C GLY A 40 14.87 9.30 -9.40
N LEU A 41 13.61 9.59 -9.75
CA LEU A 41 12.54 8.61 -9.92
C LEU A 41 12.69 7.88 -11.27
N ARG A 42 12.41 6.58 -11.28
CA ARG A 42 12.48 5.72 -12.47
C ARG A 42 11.08 5.43 -13.02
N LEU A 43 10.92 5.63 -14.32
CA LEU A 43 9.70 5.25 -15.03
C LEU A 43 9.58 3.71 -15.15
N PRO A 44 8.35 3.16 -15.15
CA PRO A 44 7.08 3.89 -15.14
C PRO A 44 6.66 4.37 -13.74
N LEU A 45 5.85 5.43 -13.68
CA LEU A 45 5.39 6.07 -12.44
C LEU A 45 3.86 6.00 -12.32
N VAL A 46 3.38 5.51 -11.17
CA VAL A 46 1.97 5.58 -10.78
C VAL A 46 1.68 6.99 -10.30
N ALA A 47 0.73 7.66 -10.93
CA ALA A 47 0.18 8.95 -10.51
C ALA A 47 -1.10 8.72 -9.71
N LYS A 48 -1.11 9.20 -8.46
CA LYS A 48 -2.24 9.16 -7.53
C LYS A 48 -2.73 10.59 -7.26
N PRO A 49 -4.00 10.94 -7.48
CA PRO A 49 -4.52 12.25 -7.08
C PRO A 49 -4.28 12.51 -5.59
N LEU A 50 -3.83 13.73 -5.23
CA LEU A 50 -3.58 14.09 -3.83
C LEU A 50 -4.88 14.40 -3.08
N VAL A 51 -5.91 14.86 -3.81
CA VAL A 51 -7.23 15.15 -3.23
C VAL A 51 -8.02 13.85 -3.16
N ALA A 52 -8.30 13.41 -1.93
CA ALA A 52 -9.26 12.34 -1.63
C ALA A 52 -10.57 12.98 -1.16
N ASP A 53 -11.36 13.54 -2.08
CA ASP A 53 -12.67 14.16 -1.75
C ASP A 53 -13.84 13.15 -1.76
N GLY A 54 -13.52 11.86 -1.92
CA GLY A 54 -14.51 10.78 -1.98
C GLY A 54 -15.27 10.71 -3.31
N SER A 55 -15.00 11.61 -4.26
CA SER A 55 -15.56 11.53 -5.60
C SER A 55 -14.92 10.41 -6.41
N ALA A 56 -15.62 9.95 -7.46
CA ALA A 56 -15.09 8.95 -8.38
C ALA A 56 -13.77 9.38 -9.06
N LYS A 57 -13.48 10.69 -9.13
CA LYS A 57 -12.24 11.24 -9.72
C LYS A 57 -11.04 11.15 -8.79
N SER A 58 -11.24 11.11 -7.47
CA SER A 58 -10.17 11.00 -6.47
C SER A 58 -9.47 9.64 -6.44
N HIS A 59 -10.01 8.63 -7.12
CA HIS A 59 -9.47 7.26 -7.12
C HIS A 59 -8.92 6.82 -8.49
N GLU A 60 -8.85 7.72 -9.47
CA GLU A 60 -8.33 7.37 -10.80
C GLU A 60 -6.80 7.30 -10.77
N LEU A 61 -6.28 6.07 -10.83
CA LEU A 61 -4.85 5.81 -10.96
C LEU A 61 -4.44 5.87 -12.43
N SER A 62 -3.36 6.60 -12.69
CA SER A 62 -2.76 6.72 -14.01
C SER A 62 -1.32 6.22 -13.99
N LEU A 63 -0.85 5.61 -15.08
CA LEU A 63 0.54 5.18 -15.21
C LEU A 63 1.22 5.95 -16.32
N ALA A 64 2.30 6.62 -15.96
CA ALA A 64 3.16 7.35 -16.88
C ALA A 64 4.38 6.50 -17.24
N TYR A 65 4.52 6.12 -18.51
CA TYR A 65 5.58 5.23 -18.97
C TYR A 65 6.83 5.94 -19.48
N ASP A 66 6.67 7.17 -19.93
CA ASP A 66 7.72 7.98 -20.52
C ASP A 66 7.63 9.44 -20.08
N GLN A 67 8.65 10.22 -20.43
CA GLN A 67 8.70 11.65 -20.11
C GLN A 67 7.55 12.44 -20.76
N HIS A 68 7.08 12.04 -21.94
CA HIS A 68 5.94 12.68 -22.61
C HIS A 68 4.63 12.46 -21.86
N SER A 69 4.48 11.32 -21.21
CA SER A 69 3.32 10.97 -20.39
C SER A 69 3.25 11.85 -19.15
N LEU A 70 4.39 12.23 -18.57
CA LEU A 70 4.44 13.11 -17.39
C LEU A 70 3.82 14.49 -17.67
N LEU A 71 3.98 15.02 -18.88
CA LEU A 71 3.40 16.30 -19.31
C LEU A 71 1.87 16.28 -19.39
N LYS A 72 1.25 15.11 -19.40
CA LYS A 72 -0.21 14.92 -19.48
C LYS A 72 -0.87 14.76 -18.10
N LEU A 73 -0.09 14.82 -17.02
CA LEU A 73 -0.58 14.65 -15.66
C LEU A 73 -1.03 15.99 -15.07
N GLU A 74 -2.09 15.96 -14.26
CA GLU A 74 -2.70 17.15 -13.67
C GLU A 74 -2.52 17.13 -12.14
N PRO A 75 -1.69 18.04 -11.58
CA PRO A 75 -1.57 18.22 -10.13
C PRO A 75 -2.88 18.70 -9.47
N PRO A 76 -3.06 18.50 -8.15
CA PRO A 76 -2.09 17.94 -7.22
C PRO A 76 -2.11 16.41 -7.21
N LEU A 77 -0.92 15.79 -7.24
CA LEU A 77 -0.75 14.34 -7.30
C LEU A 77 0.51 13.86 -6.58
N VAL A 78 0.55 12.58 -6.31
CA VAL A 78 1.73 11.83 -5.88
C VAL A 78 2.19 10.95 -7.04
N LEU A 79 3.46 11.07 -7.42
CA LEU A 79 4.13 10.14 -8.31
C LEU A 79 4.86 9.11 -7.46
N GLN A 80 4.68 7.82 -7.74
CA GLN A 80 5.36 6.73 -7.06
C GLN A 80 5.93 5.77 -8.11
N GLU A 81 7.16 5.30 -7.90
CA GLU A 81 7.77 4.27 -8.76
C GLU A 81 6.89 3.03 -8.84
N PHE A 82 6.63 2.56 -10.06
CA PHE A 82 5.94 1.30 -10.27
C PHE A 82 6.93 0.14 -10.10
N VAL A 83 6.55 -0.83 -9.27
CA VAL A 83 7.30 -2.06 -9.04
C VAL A 83 6.48 -3.19 -9.63
N ASN A 84 7.02 -3.97 -10.56
CA ASN A 84 6.38 -5.19 -11.03
C ASN A 84 6.18 -6.15 -9.85
N HIS A 85 4.99 -6.72 -9.73
CA HIS A 85 4.56 -7.51 -8.58
C HIS A 85 3.59 -8.65 -8.94
N GLY A 86 3.58 -9.07 -10.22
CA GLY A 86 2.77 -10.20 -10.68
C GLY A 86 1.27 -9.95 -10.64
N GLY A 87 0.83 -8.69 -10.55
CA GLY A 87 -0.58 -8.34 -10.50
C GLY A 87 -1.30 -8.73 -9.21
N VAL A 88 -0.59 -8.95 -8.10
CA VAL A 88 -1.17 -9.32 -6.80
C VAL A 88 -0.80 -8.33 -5.70
N LEU A 89 -1.81 -7.88 -4.98
CA LEU A 89 -1.70 -7.04 -3.79
C LEU A 89 -2.07 -7.85 -2.54
N PHE A 90 -1.26 -7.72 -1.49
CA PHE A 90 -1.58 -8.22 -0.15
C PHE A 90 -2.16 -7.08 0.69
N LYS A 91 -3.47 -7.15 0.95
CA LYS A 91 -4.13 -6.21 1.85
C LYS A 91 -4.07 -6.76 3.27
N VAL A 92 -3.25 -6.12 4.10
CA VAL A 92 -2.96 -6.53 5.47
C VAL A 92 -3.78 -5.66 6.44
N TYR A 93 -4.82 -6.24 7.03
CA TYR A 93 -5.62 -5.60 8.05
C TYR A 93 -4.99 -5.78 9.43
N ILE A 94 -4.91 -4.69 10.19
CA ILE A 94 -4.38 -4.65 11.54
C ILE A 94 -5.47 -4.13 12.47
N VAL A 95 -5.83 -4.95 13.46
CA VAL A 95 -6.85 -4.66 14.47
C VAL A 95 -6.25 -4.95 15.85
N GLY A 96 -5.70 -3.91 16.49
CA GLY A 96 -4.87 -4.08 17.67
C GLY A 96 -3.65 -4.95 17.35
N GLU A 97 -3.53 -6.09 18.02
CA GLU A 97 -2.47 -7.08 17.78
C GLU A 97 -2.84 -8.11 16.70
N ALA A 98 -4.11 -8.18 16.30
CA ALA A 98 -4.55 -9.13 15.28
C ALA A 98 -4.13 -8.66 13.87
N ILE A 99 -3.70 -9.62 13.05
CA ILE A 99 -3.34 -9.43 11.66
C ILE A 99 -4.15 -10.40 10.80
N ARG A 100 -4.74 -9.87 9.73
CA ARG A 100 -5.42 -10.64 8.68
C ARG A 100 -4.95 -10.17 7.32
N VAL A 101 -4.63 -11.11 6.43
CA VAL A 101 -4.14 -10.82 5.08
C VAL A 101 -5.12 -11.38 4.09
N VAL A 102 -5.48 -10.57 3.08
CA VAL A 102 -6.26 -11.02 1.93
C VAL A 102 -5.51 -10.68 0.64
N ARG A 103 -5.63 -11.54 -0.36
CA ARG A 103 -5.09 -11.26 -1.69
C ARG A 103 -6.10 -10.48 -2.51
N ARG A 104 -5.61 -9.53 -3.30
CA ARG A 104 -6.38 -8.76 -4.27
C ARG A 104 -5.65 -8.77 -5.59
N PHE A 105 -6.39 -8.77 -6.68
CA PHE A 105 -5.77 -8.44 -7.96
C PHE A 105 -5.25 -6.99 -7.90
N SER A 106 -4.24 -6.72 -8.71
CA SER A 106 -3.57 -5.43 -8.79
C SER A 106 -3.26 -5.11 -10.26
N LEU A 107 -2.52 -4.03 -10.49
CA LEU A 107 -2.05 -3.68 -11.82
C LEU A 107 -1.12 -4.77 -12.36
N PRO A 108 -1.31 -5.25 -13.60
CA PRO A 108 -0.43 -6.25 -14.19
C PRO A 108 0.98 -5.68 -14.37
N ASP A 109 1.95 -6.58 -14.50
CA ASP A 109 3.32 -6.17 -14.75
C ASP A 109 3.47 -5.44 -16.07
N VAL A 110 4.44 -4.53 -16.09
CA VAL A 110 4.79 -3.74 -17.25
C VAL A 110 6.09 -4.25 -17.80
N SER A 111 6.10 -4.60 -19.09
CA SER A 111 7.32 -4.81 -19.85
C SER A 111 7.65 -3.56 -20.65
N ARG A 112 8.94 -3.21 -20.70
CA ARG A 112 9.43 -2.07 -21.51
C ARG A 112 9.28 -2.31 -23.02
N ARG A 113 9.01 -3.55 -23.44
CA ARG A 113 8.93 -4.00 -24.84
C ARG A 113 7.50 -3.98 -25.39
N GLU A 114 6.49 -4.10 -24.54
CA GLU A 114 5.06 -4.12 -24.94
C GLU A 114 4.39 -2.75 -24.84
N LEU A 115 5.16 -1.69 -24.59
CA LEU A 115 4.63 -0.32 -24.64
C LEU A 115 4.04 -0.10 -26.05
N PRO A 116 2.72 0.11 -26.18
CA PRO A 116 2.15 0.40 -27.48
C PRO A 116 2.81 1.68 -28.00
N LYS A 117 3.12 1.73 -29.30
CA LYS A 117 3.75 2.86 -30.00
C LYS A 117 2.96 4.18 -29.87
N SER A 118 1.82 4.18 -29.18
CA SER A 118 1.02 5.35 -28.82
C SER A 118 1.56 6.01 -27.55
N ALA A 119 2.32 7.09 -27.71
CA ALA A 119 2.75 7.96 -26.62
C ALA A 119 1.57 8.40 -25.74
N GLY A 120 1.51 7.99 -24.47
CA GLY A 120 0.42 8.41 -23.60
C GLY A 120 0.39 7.82 -22.20
N VAL A 121 -0.33 8.54 -21.33
CA VAL A 121 -0.72 8.08 -20.01
C VAL A 121 -1.78 7.00 -20.17
N PHE A 122 -1.52 5.81 -19.64
CA PHE A 122 -2.54 4.78 -19.55
C PHE A 122 -3.34 5.04 -18.28
N ARG A 123 -4.56 5.56 -18.46
CA ARG A 123 -5.55 5.62 -17.40
C ARG A 123 -6.12 4.23 -17.26
N PHE A 124 -5.93 3.60 -16.11
CA PHE A 124 -6.59 2.33 -15.85
C PHE A 124 -8.08 2.64 -15.67
N PRO A 125 -8.98 2.20 -16.59
CA PRO A 125 -10.40 2.29 -16.31
C PRO A 125 -10.63 1.55 -15.00
N ARG A 126 -11.33 2.21 -14.06
CA ARG A 126 -11.64 1.75 -12.69
C ARG A 126 -11.33 0.28 -12.56
N VAL A 127 -10.33 -0.06 -11.75
CA VAL A 127 -9.93 -1.44 -11.52
C VAL A 127 -11.07 -2.16 -10.78
N SER A 128 -12.12 -2.49 -11.52
CA SER A 128 -13.22 -3.35 -11.10
C SER A 128 -12.66 -4.72 -10.70
N CYS A 129 -11.48 -5.08 -11.21
CA CYS A 129 -10.70 -6.24 -10.79
C CYS A 129 -9.84 -6.03 -9.53
N ALA A 130 -9.21 -4.87 -9.26
CA ALA A 130 -8.33 -4.76 -8.07
C ALA A 130 -9.08 -4.67 -6.74
N ALA A 131 -10.38 -4.39 -6.79
CA ALA A 131 -11.25 -4.54 -5.64
C ALA A 131 -11.71 -6.00 -5.43
N ALA A 132 -11.51 -6.90 -6.40
CA ALA A 132 -11.90 -8.31 -6.33
C ALA A 132 -10.87 -9.10 -5.51
N SER A 133 -11.39 -10.04 -4.71
CA SER A 133 -10.54 -11.00 -4.01
C SER A 133 -9.78 -11.85 -5.02
N ALA A 134 -8.53 -12.15 -4.72
CA ALA A 134 -7.73 -13.11 -5.45
C ALA A 134 -7.40 -14.34 -4.58
N ASP A 135 -8.09 -14.53 -3.45
CA ASP A 135 -7.81 -15.64 -2.54
C ASP A 135 -8.15 -17.02 -3.11
N ASP A 136 -9.19 -17.09 -3.95
CA ASP A 136 -9.64 -18.32 -4.60
C ASP A 136 -9.14 -18.45 -6.05
N ALA A 137 -8.29 -17.51 -6.50
CA ALA A 137 -7.74 -17.54 -7.85
C ALA A 137 -6.59 -18.54 -7.95
N ASP A 138 -6.53 -19.26 -9.06
CA ASP A 138 -5.39 -20.12 -9.40
C ASP A 138 -4.22 -19.23 -9.87
N LEU A 139 -3.35 -18.90 -8.93
CA LEU A 139 -2.19 -18.02 -9.11
C LEU A 139 -0.90 -18.79 -8.90
N ASP A 140 0.15 -18.39 -9.61
CA ASP A 140 1.49 -18.95 -9.40
C ASP A 140 1.88 -18.82 -7.90
N PRO A 141 2.23 -19.93 -7.23
CA PRO A 141 2.62 -19.91 -5.81
C PRO A 141 3.76 -18.93 -5.51
N SER A 142 4.68 -18.72 -6.45
CA SER A 142 5.79 -17.77 -6.29
C SER A 142 5.34 -16.31 -6.21
N ILE A 143 4.16 -15.99 -6.75
CA ILE A 143 3.53 -14.66 -6.72
C ILE A 143 2.56 -14.56 -5.55
N ALA A 144 1.76 -15.61 -5.32
CA ALA A 144 0.62 -15.58 -4.40
C ALA A 144 0.95 -15.96 -2.94
N GLU A 145 2.15 -16.44 -2.66
CA GLU A 145 2.59 -16.72 -1.29
C GLU A 145 2.44 -15.48 -0.41
N LEU A 146 1.83 -15.64 0.77
CA LEU A 146 1.61 -14.53 1.69
C LEU A 146 2.96 -14.02 2.25
N PRO A 147 3.08 -12.71 2.55
CA PRO A 147 4.24 -12.20 3.26
C PRO A 147 4.43 -12.94 4.59
N PRO A 148 5.67 -13.26 5.01
CA PRO A 148 5.91 -14.00 6.23
C PRO A 148 5.27 -13.34 7.45
N ARG A 149 4.53 -14.12 8.24
CA ARG A 149 3.82 -13.59 9.41
C ARG A 149 4.72 -12.85 10.41
N PRO A 150 5.95 -13.33 10.75
CA PRO A 150 6.85 -12.59 11.64
C PRO A 150 7.23 -11.20 11.11
N LEU A 151 7.39 -11.08 9.78
CA LEU A 151 7.67 -9.80 9.12
C LEU A 151 6.49 -8.82 9.32
N LEU A 152 5.27 -9.31 9.11
CA LEU A 152 4.05 -8.52 9.27
C LEU A 152 3.81 -8.11 10.74
N GLU A 153 4.05 -9.02 11.69
CA GLU A 153 3.92 -8.75 13.13
C GLU A 153 4.87 -7.64 13.57
N ARG A 154 6.13 -7.70 13.13
CA ARG A 154 7.13 -6.66 13.39
C ARG A 154 6.76 -5.33 12.75
N LEU A 155 6.39 -5.34 11.46
CA LEU A 155 5.95 -4.14 10.74
C LEU A 155 4.74 -3.49 11.40
N ALA A 156 3.73 -4.28 11.74
CA ALA A 156 2.51 -3.80 12.38
C ALA A 156 2.80 -3.20 13.76
N LYS A 157 3.65 -3.83 14.57
CA LYS A 157 4.09 -3.31 15.87
C LYS A 157 4.79 -1.96 15.74
N GLU A 158 5.75 -1.84 14.82
CA GLU A 158 6.47 -0.60 14.59
C GLU A 158 5.56 0.52 14.09
N LEU A 159 4.60 0.21 13.21
CA LEU A 159 3.62 1.19 12.73
C LEU A 159 2.63 1.60 13.82
N ARG A 160 2.16 0.67 14.66
CA ARG A 160 1.34 1.00 15.84
C ARG A 160 2.05 2.00 16.73
N ARG A 161 3.34 1.77 16.99
CA ARG A 161 4.17 2.65 17.82
C ARG A 161 4.43 4.01 17.16
N GLY A 162 4.85 4.00 15.90
CA GLY A 162 5.27 5.20 15.17
C GLY A 162 4.12 6.11 14.76
N LEU A 163 2.95 5.54 14.45
CA LEU A 163 1.77 6.30 14.02
C LEU A 163 0.73 6.48 15.14
N GLY A 164 0.85 5.76 16.26
CA GLY A 164 -0.16 5.76 17.34
C GLY A 164 -1.50 5.13 16.94
N LEU A 165 -1.55 4.44 15.79
CA LEU A 165 -2.77 3.83 15.27
C LEU A 165 -2.95 2.41 15.82
N ARG A 166 -4.20 1.96 15.93
CA ARG A 166 -4.53 0.56 16.28
C ARG A 166 -5.44 -0.14 15.27
N LEU A 167 -6.10 0.64 14.42
CA LEU A 167 -7.03 0.17 13.40
C LEU A 167 -6.61 0.78 12.08
N PHE A 168 -5.94 -0.01 11.24
CA PHE A 168 -5.48 0.40 9.93
C PHE A 168 -5.29 -0.82 9.04
N ASN A 169 -5.15 -0.61 7.74
CA ASN A 169 -4.61 -1.62 6.85
C ASN A 169 -3.42 -1.08 6.06
N LEU A 170 -2.67 -2.01 5.51
CA LEU A 170 -1.57 -1.79 4.60
C LEU A 170 -1.92 -2.44 3.26
N ASP A 171 -1.53 -1.78 2.19
CA ASP A 171 -1.51 -2.38 0.86
C ASP A 171 -0.04 -2.67 0.54
N ILE A 172 0.32 -3.96 0.48
CA ILE A 172 1.69 -4.46 0.29
C ILE A 172 1.79 -5.20 -1.03
N ILE A 173 2.86 -4.96 -1.78
CA ILE A 173 3.24 -5.73 -2.97
C ILE A 173 4.59 -6.43 -2.76
N ARG A 174 4.81 -7.55 -3.45
CA ARG A 174 6.09 -8.27 -3.50
C ARG A 174 6.75 -7.99 -4.85
N GLU A 175 8.04 -7.61 -4.87
CA GLU A 175 8.75 -7.39 -6.14
C GLU A 175 8.84 -8.70 -6.94
N HIS A 176 8.32 -8.69 -8.16
CA HIS A 176 8.31 -9.87 -9.02
C HIS A 176 9.74 -10.36 -9.29
N GLY A 177 9.94 -11.67 -9.20
CA GLY A 177 11.24 -12.33 -9.34
C GLY A 177 12.00 -12.41 -8.01
N THR A 178 11.44 -11.87 -6.93
CA THR A 178 12.02 -11.93 -5.58
C THR A 178 11.08 -12.67 -4.64
N ARG A 179 11.62 -13.28 -3.60
CA ARG A 179 10.83 -13.93 -2.55
C ARG A 179 10.66 -13.05 -1.31
N ASP A 180 11.60 -12.15 -1.09
CA ASP A 180 11.85 -11.51 0.19
C ASP A 180 11.77 -9.98 0.15
N ARG A 181 11.48 -9.36 -1.00
CA ARG A 181 11.37 -7.89 -1.10
C ARG A 181 9.91 -7.45 -1.21
N PHE A 182 9.49 -6.70 -0.21
CA PHE A 182 8.14 -6.20 -0.06
C PHE A 182 8.12 -4.67 -0.03
N TYR A 183 7.05 -4.10 -0.56
CA TYR A 183 6.84 -2.67 -0.61
C TYR A 183 5.46 -2.31 -0.07
N VAL A 184 5.41 -1.41 0.92
CA VAL A 184 4.16 -0.79 1.36
C VAL A 184 3.86 0.36 0.41
N ILE A 185 2.73 0.30 -0.29
CA ILE A 185 2.35 1.29 -1.30
C ILE A 185 1.22 2.21 -0.84
N ASP A 186 0.45 1.79 0.17
CA ASP A 186 -0.58 2.59 0.81
C ASP A 186 -0.86 2.17 2.26
N ILE A 187 -1.33 3.11 3.08
CA ILE A 187 -1.74 2.89 4.48
C ILE A 187 -3.03 3.67 4.69
N ASN A 188 -4.10 3.00 5.10
CA ASN A 188 -5.36 3.68 5.42
C ASN A 188 -5.68 3.54 6.91
N TYR A 189 -6.01 4.67 7.53
CA TYR A 189 -6.55 4.70 8.88
C TYR A 189 -8.02 4.28 8.85
N PHE A 190 -8.41 3.35 9.73
CA PHE A 190 -9.77 2.85 9.86
C PHE A 190 -10.44 2.54 8.50
N PRO A 191 -9.92 1.55 7.74
CA PRO A 191 -10.48 1.17 6.44
C PRO A 191 -11.85 0.49 6.57
N GLY A 192 -12.48 0.18 5.45
CA GLY A 192 -13.59 -0.76 5.41
C GLY A 192 -13.14 -2.19 5.71
N TYR A 193 -13.67 -2.78 6.78
CA TYR A 193 -13.34 -4.15 7.23
C TYR A 193 -14.31 -5.23 6.75
N GLY A 194 -15.41 -4.88 6.07
CA GLY A 194 -16.43 -5.86 5.63
C GLY A 194 -15.95 -6.91 4.61
N LYS A 195 -14.70 -6.80 4.12
CA LYS A 195 -14.04 -7.81 3.28
C LYS A 195 -12.89 -8.53 4.01
N MET A 196 -12.71 -8.29 5.29
CA MET A 196 -11.76 -8.99 6.14
C MET A 196 -12.44 -10.25 6.68
N PRO A 197 -11.84 -11.45 6.52
CA PRO A 197 -12.36 -12.66 7.12
C PRO A 197 -12.48 -12.53 8.64
N GLU A 198 -13.58 -13.02 9.20
CA GLU A 198 -13.85 -13.06 10.65
C GLU A 198 -13.82 -11.68 11.33
N TYR A 199 -14.17 -10.61 10.60
CA TYR A 199 -14.01 -9.26 11.13
C TYR A 199 -14.81 -9.01 12.40
N GLU A 200 -15.98 -9.62 12.54
CA GLU A 200 -16.85 -9.48 13.70
C GLU A 200 -16.13 -9.96 14.96
N HIS A 201 -15.61 -11.19 14.94
CA HIS A 201 -14.89 -11.78 16.07
C HIS A 201 -13.63 -11.00 16.42
N VAL A 202 -12.82 -10.66 15.40
CA VAL A 202 -11.58 -9.91 15.60
C VAL A 202 -11.85 -8.53 16.20
N PHE A 203 -12.91 -7.85 15.79
CA PHE A 203 -13.30 -6.56 16.38
C PHE A 203 -13.84 -6.70 17.80
N THR A 204 -14.67 -7.71 18.06
CA THR A 204 -15.18 -7.98 19.41
C THR A 204 -14.00 -8.23 20.38
N ASP A 205 -13.07 -9.10 20.01
CA ASP A 205 -11.88 -9.39 20.81
C ASP A 205 -11.02 -8.14 21.03
N PHE A 206 -10.86 -7.32 20.00
CA PHE A 206 -10.15 -6.06 20.12
C PHE A 206 -10.83 -5.13 21.14
N LEU A 207 -12.13 -4.90 21.04
CA LEU A 207 -12.86 -4.03 21.96
C LEU A 207 -12.79 -4.55 23.40
N LEU A 208 -12.94 -5.86 23.60
CA LEU A 208 -12.76 -6.51 24.90
C LEU A 208 -11.34 -6.27 25.45
N SER A 209 -10.31 -6.43 24.63
CA SER A 209 -8.91 -6.19 25.04
C SER A 209 -8.66 -4.73 25.46
N VAL A 210 -9.33 -3.77 24.82
CA VAL A 210 -9.26 -2.35 25.17
C VAL A 210 -9.89 -2.10 26.53
N VAL A 211 -11.09 -2.62 26.77
CA VAL A 211 -11.79 -2.50 28.06
C VAL A 211 -10.95 -3.10 29.18
N GLN A 212 -10.46 -4.33 29.01
CA GLN A 212 -9.62 -5.00 30.00
C GLN A 212 -8.33 -4.22 30.30
N SER A 213 -7.71 -3.64 29.28
CA SER A 213 -6.51 -2.82 29.46
C SER A 213 -6.79 -1.53 30.25
N GLN A 214 -7.96 -0.91 30.04
CA GLN A 214 -8.38 0.26 30.80
C GLN A 214 -8.70 -0.09 32.26
N CYS A 215 -9.40 -1.21 32.50
CA CYS A 215 -9.67 -1.70 33.86
C CYS A 215 -8.36 -1.96 34.64
N LYS A 216 -7.38 -2.62 34.01
CA LYS A 216 -6.06 -2.86 34.61
C LYS A 216 -5.32 -1.56 34.95
N LYS A 217 -5.36 -0.57 34.05
CA LYS A 217 -4.74 0.74 34.30
C LYS A 217 -5.39 1.50 35.44
N ARG A 218 -6.72 1.44 35.57
CA ARG A 218 -7.45 2.06 36.69
C ARG A 218 -7.12 1.37 38.02
N ALA A 219 -7.15 0.04 38.06
CA ALA A 219 -6.82 -0.71 39.26
C ALA A 219 -5.37 -0.45 39.76
N LEU A 220 -4.42 -0.19 38.86
CA LEU A 220 -3.06 0.21 39.22
C LEU A 220 -2.95 1.67 39.67
N ALA A 221 -3.82 2.56 39.17
CA ALA A 221 -3.85 3.96 39.59
C ALA A 221 -4.50 4.13 40.98
N ASP A 222 -5.45 3.28 41.34
CA ASP A 222 -6.11 3.27 42.66
C ASP A 222 -5.24 2.64 43.77
N GLN A 223 -4.03 2.16 43.44
CA GLN A 223 -3.05 1.59 44.38
C GLN A 223 -1.95 2.59 44.80
N TYR A 224 -2.00 3.83 44.32
CA TYR A 224 -1.11 4.95 44.66
C TYR A 224 -1.92 6.18 45.07
#